data_AF-A0A1H2W5D5-F1
#
_entry.id   AF-A0A1H2W5D5-F1
#
_cell.length_a   1.000
_cell.length_b   1.000
_cell.length_c   1.000
_cell.angle_alpha   90.00
_cell.angle_beta   90.00
_cell.angle_gamma   90.00
#
_symmetry.space_group_name_H-M   'P 1'
#
loop_
_entity.id
_entity.type
_entity.pdbx_description
1 polymer ?
#
loop_
_entity_poly.entity_id
_entity_poly.type
_entity_poly.pdbx_seq_one_letter_code
_entity_poly.pdbx_strand_id
1 'polypeptide(L)'
;MASTYTETPDNYSEIKESVVADIDEIKSVFLKAEKVLFYDACSFQRHSNLRENEKSILIRYFENRGIAIFLTRCILMELSGDNHVLNRQFIEYINELKNSGVSVVIFDEEYTYSILSDCFSTIERVNEYLMWAVRMAKSPTSTITDTLKMNDKLNSEVVEGKNLKASDLYQRFFSAVRSNKEHEDNLGEELISICAHILSCLPGVPDGKLCVLTDDKGAASKIDSVMRRTNQEYRGSRIILFSTPKLIQHMFQEGVGLSEDEIVNLLSQGISENIVIMGITDYDFRVNDKISISCRELAQKIIEPNGIKIVF
;
A
#
# COMPACT_ATOMS: atom_id res chain seq x y z
N MET A 1 -11.38 26.15 5.73
CA MET A 1 -12.21 25.36 6.67
C MET A 1 -11.50 24.04 6.81
N ALA A 2 -11.23 23.56 8.03
CA ALA A 2 -10.58 22.27 8.21
C ALA A 2 -11.50 21.17 7.64
N SER A 3 -11.04 20.45 6.61
CA SER A 3 -11.76 19.28 6.11
C SER A 3 -11.83 18.27 7.26
N THR A 4 -13.03 17.76 7.54
CA THR A 4 -13.26 16.81 8.62
C THR A 4 -13.34 15.43 8.00
N TYR A 5 -12.22 14.80 7.65
CA TYR A 5 -12.25 13.43 7.13
C TYR A 5 -13.03 12.51 8.06
N THR A 6 -13.86 11.64 7.49
CA THR A 6 -14.59 10.61 8.25
C THR A 6 -13.84 9.29 8.14
N GLU A 7 -13.57 8.64 9.27
CA GLU A 7 -12.89 7.34 9.27
C GLU A 7 -13.71 6.26 8.53
N THR A 8 -15.03 6.33 8.62
CA THR A 8 -15.93 5.43 7.88
C THR A 8 -16.78 6.26 6.92
N PRO A 9 -16.76 5.95 5.62
CA PRO A 9 -17.64 6.62 4.67
C PRO A 9 -19.12 6.39 5.01
N ASP A 10 -19.95 7.41 4.77
CA ASP A 10 -21.38 7.39 5.08
C ASP A 10 -22.12 6.24 4.36
N ASN A 11 -21.65 5.90 3.16
CA ASN A 11 -22.18 4.81 2.35
C ASN A 11 -21.40 3.49 2.46
N TYR A 12 -20.65 3.28 3.54
CA TYR A 12 -19.91 2.03 3.79
C TYR A 12 -20.78 0.76 3.68
N SER A 13 -22.08 0.88 4.00
CA SER A 13 -23.05 -0.22 3.84
C SER A 13 -23.09 -0.82 2.41
N GLU A 14 -22.76 -0.04 1.38
CA GLU A 14 -22.74 -0.49 -0.02
C GLU A 14 -21.59 -1.46 -0.34
N ILE A 15 -20.48 -1.40 0.41
CA ILE A 15 -19.32 -2.29 0.23
C ILE A 15 -19.19 -3.32 1.32
N LYS A 16 -19.96 -3.22 2.41
CA LYS A 16 -19.82 -4.05 3.63
C LYS A 16 -19.85 -5.55 3.34
N GLU A 17 -20.71 -6.00 2.43
CA GLU A 17 -20.80 -7.41 2.07
C GLU A 17 -19.64 -7.87 1.17
N SER A 18 -18.95 -6.93 0.53
CA SER A 18 -17.90 -7.15 -0.46
C SER A 18 -16.49 -7.00 0.08
N VAL A 19 -16.35 -6.69 1.37
CA VAL A 19 -15.06 -6.53 2.04
C VAL A 19 -15.00 -7.37 3.31
N VAL A 20 -13.80 -7.78 3.67
CA VAL A 20 -13.49 -8.41 4.95
C VAL A 20 -13.02 -7.33 5.91
N ALA A 21 -13.69 -7.21 7.06
CA ALA A 21 -13.38 -6.20 8.08
C ALA A 21 -13.26 -6.79 9.50
N ASP A 22 -13.67 -8.05 9.70
CA ASP A 22 -13.51 -8.75 10.97
C ASP A 22 -12.06 -9.20 11.17
N ILE A 23 -11.49 -8.99 12.35
CA ILE A 23 -10.07 -9.24 12.60
C ILE A 23 -9.67 -10.72 12.45
N ASP A 24 -10.52 -11.66 12.85
CA ASP A 24 -10.21 -13.08 12.76
C ASP A 24 -10.28 -13.56 11.30
N GLU A 25 -11.22 -13.03 10.53
CA GLU A 25 -11.28 -13.24 9.08
C GLU A 25 -10.07 -12.61 8.37
N ILE A 26 -9.67 -11.39 8.74
CA ILE A 26 -8.48 -10.71 8.21
C ILE A 26 -7.23 -11.54 8.45
N LYS A 27 -7.04 -12.07 9.66
CA LYS A 27 -5.93 -12.98 9.99
C LYS A 27 -5.93 -14.21 9.08
N SER A 28 -7.10 -14.83 8.88
CA SER A 28 -7.26 -15.97 7.97
C SER A 28 -6.89 -15.60 6.52
N VAL A 29 -7.36 -14.45 6.01
CA VAL A 29 -7.03 -13.97 4.66
C VAL A 29 -5.52 -13.71 4.53
N PHE A 30 -4.93 -13.01 5.49
CA PHE A 30 -3.50 -12.70 5.51
C PHE A 30 -2.64 -13.97 5.46
N LEU A 31 -2.97 -14.98 6.26
CA LEU A 31 -2.22 -16.24 6.31
C LEU A 31 -2.36 -17.05 5.02
N LYS A 32 -3.56 -17.14 4.45
CA LYS A 32 -3.87 -17.96 3.26
C LYS A 32 -3.44 -17.33 1.94
N ALA A 33 -3.39 -16.00 1.84
CA ALA A 33 -3.03 -15.32 0.61
C ALA A 33 -1.56 -15.60 0.23
N GLU A 34 -1.30 -15.82 -1.06
CA GLU A 34 0.05 -15.95 -1.60
C GLU A 34 0.80 -14.61 -1.52
N LYS A 35 0.08 -13.52 -1.85
CA LYS A 35 0.55 -12.15 -1.69
C LYS A 35 -0.52 -11.27 -1.07
N VAL A 36 -0.09 -10.28 -0.31
CA VAL A 36 -0.90 -9.22 0.29
C VAL A 36 -0.48 -7.91 -0.35
N LEU A 37 -1.39 -7.28 -1.09
CA LEU A 37 -1.15 -6.06 -1.83
C LEU A 37 -1.85 -4.88 -1.13
N PHE A 38 -1.06 -4.02 -0.48
CA PHE A 38 -1.54 -2.74 0.02
C PHE A 38 -1.69 -1.77 -1.14
N TYR A 39 -2.89 -1.21 -1.31
CA TYR A 39 -3.17 -0.20 -2.30
C TYR A 39 -3.05 1.19 -1.69
N ASP A 40 -2.28 2.05 -2.35
CA ASP A 40 -2.37 3.50 -2.21
C ASP A 40 -3.66 4.03 -2.90
N ALA A 41 -4.21 5.14 -2.39
CA ALA A 41 -5.41 5.79 -2.91
C ALA A 41 -5.24 6.21 -4.37
N CYS A 42 -4.09 6.78 -4.74
CA CYS A 42 -3.83 7.23 -6.12
C CYS A 42 -3.86 6.05 -7.11
N SER A 43 -3.17 4.95 -6.78
CA SER A 43 -3.18 3.75 -7.62
C SER A 43 -4.54 3.05 -7.64
N PHE A 44 -5.26 3.06 -6.51
CA PHE A 44 -6.61 2.49 -6.45
C PHE A 44 -7.57 3.26 -7.36
N GLN A 45 -7.57 4.58 -7.27
CA GLN A 45 -8.36 5.46 -8.14
C GLN A 45 -7.98 5.29 -9.61
N ARG A 46 -6.69 5.15 -9.92
CA ARG A 46 -6.25 4.89 -11.30
C ARG A 46 -6.86 3.60 -11.83
N HIS A 47 -6.74 2.51 -11.07
CA HIS A 47 -7.21 1.19 -11.50
C HIS A 47 -8.73 1.08 -11.57
N SER A 48 -9.46 1.72 -10.65
CA SER A 48 -10.93 1.74 -10.69
C SER A 48 -11.49 2.51 -11.90
N ASN A 49 -10.71 3.43 -12.48
CA ASN A 49 -11.10 4.21 -13.66
C ASN A 49 -10.65 3.57 -14.99
N LEU A 50 -10.02 2.39 -14.95
CA LEU A 50 -9.75 1.61 -16.16
C LEU A 50 -11.08 1.16 -16.79
N ARG A 51 -11.04 0.93 -18.11
CA ARG A 51 -12.16 0.32 -18.83
C ARG A 51 -12.34 -1.14 -18.42
N GLU A 52 -13.52 -1.69 -18.64
CA GLU A 52 -13.89 -3.05 -18.22
C GLU A 52 -12.91 -4.14 -18.64
N ASN A 53 -12.42 -4.09 -19.88
CA ASN A 53 -11.48 -5.10 -20.38
C ASN A 53 -10.14 -5.06 -19.61
N GLU A 54 -9.59 -3.86 -19.42
CA GLU A 54 -8.34 -3.63 -18.70
C GLU A 54 -8.47 -3.92 -17.20
N LYS A 55 -9.60 -3.55 -16.57
CA LYS A 55 -9.91 -3.95 -15.19
C LYS A 55 -9.92 -5.48 -15.06
N SER A 56 -10.62 -6.16 -15.97
CA SER A 56 -10.73 -7.62 -15.97
C SER A 56 -9.37 -8.32 -16.06
N ILE A 57 -8.43 -7.76 -16.81
CA ILE A 57 -7.05 -8.27 -16.89
C ILE A 57 -6.35 -8.22 -15.52
N LEU A 58 -6.43 -7.08 -14.82
CA LEU A 58 -5.83 -6.91 -13.49
C LEU A 58 -6.50 -7.82 -12.45
N ILE A 59 -7.82 -7.84 -12.43
CA ILE A 59 -8.61 -8.63 -11.48
C ILE A 59 -8.31 -10.12 -11.65
N ARG A 60 -8.32 -10.62 -12.88
CA ARG A 60 -7.99 -12.02 -13.19
C ARG A 60 -6.56 -12.37 -12.78
N TYR A 61 -5.63 -11.43 -12.92
CA TYR A 61 -4.26 -11.62 -12.46
C TYR A 61 -4.20 -11.73 -10.93
N PHE A 62 -4.91 -10.87 -10.19
CA PHE A 62 -4.97 -10.94 -8.73
C PHE A 62 -5.57 -12.25 -8.23
N GLU A 63 -6.66 -12.70 -8.85
CA GLU A 63 -7.32 -13.98 -8.56
C GLU A 63 -6.36 -15.16 -8.79
N ASN A 64 -5.82 -15.29 -10.00
CA ASN A 64 -4.95 -16.41 -10.40
C ASN A 64 -3.66 -16.52 -9.57
N ARG A 65 -3.21 -15.40 -8.99
CA ARG A 65 -2.01 -15.33 -8.17
C ARG A 65 -2.31 -15.35 -6.67
N GLY A 66 -3.56 -15.57 -6.26
CA GLY A 66 -3.94 -15.63 -4.84
C GLY A 66 -3.60 -14.34 -4.08
N ILE A 67 -3.76 -13.19 -4.74
CA ILE A 67 -3.43 -11.88 -4.18
C ILE A 67 -4.64 -11.37 -3.40
N ALA A 68 -4.45 -11.07 -2.12
CA ALA A 68 -5.42 -10.35 -1.31
C ALA A 68 -5.13 -8.85 -1.35
N ILE A 69 -6.17 -8.04 -1.53
CA ILE A 69 -6.07 -6.58 -1.56
C ILE A 69 -6.36 -6.03 -0.17
N PHE A 70 -5.46 -5.19 0.33
CA PHE A 70 -5.62 -4.50 1.61
C PHE A 70 -5.73 -2.99 1.36
N LEU A 71 -6.85 -2.42 1.81
CA LEU A 71 -7.08 -0.98 1.84
C LEU A 71 -7.05 -0.55 3.30
N THR A 72 -6.10 0.29 3.69
CA THR A 72 -6.06 0.75 5.08
C THR A 72 -7.18 1.74 5.35
N ARG A 73 -7.54 1.91 6.63
CA ARG A 73 -8.55 2.90 7.04
C ARG A 73 -8.21 4.30 6.53
N CYS A 74 -6.94 4.71 6.61
CA CYS A 74 -6.49 6.00 6.10
C CYS A 74 -6.69 6.14 4.58
N ILE A 75 -6.44 5.09 3.81
CA ILE A 75 -6.72 5.09 2.36
C ILE A 75 -8.22 5.17 2.10
N LEU A 76 -9.05 4.50 2.89
CA LEU A 76 -10.50 4.60 2.78
C LEU A 76 -11.00 6.03 3.06
N MET A 77 -10.38 6.74 4.01
CA MET A 77 -10.65 8.16 4.29
C MET A 77 -10.30 9.02 3.08
N GLU A 78 -9.15 8.78 2.44
CA GLU A 78 -8.72 9.50 1.23
C GLU A 78 -9.66 9.29 0.06
N LEU A 79 -10.07 8.04 -0.19
CA LEU A 79 -11.00 7.70 -1.27
C LEU A 79 -12.40 8.29 -1.07
N SER A 80 -12.81 8.55 0.17
CA SER A 80 -14.09 9.19 0.51
C SER A 80 -14.04 10.71 0.36
N GLY A 81 -12.84 11.29 0.49
CA GLY A 81 -12.59 12.72 0.38
C GLY A 81 -13.45 13.57 1.31
N ASP A 82 -13.62 14.84 0.93
CA ASP A 82 -14.43 15.82 1.68
C ASP A 82 -15.94 15.54 1.63
N ASN A 83 -16.38 14.66 0.72
CA ASN A 83 -17.79 14.32 0.58
C ASN A 83 -18.22 13.20 1.53
N HIS A 84 -17.28 12.58 2.25
CA HIS A 84 -17.51 11.47 3.19
C HIS A 84 -18.18 10.25 2.55
N VAL A 85 -18.16 10.15 1.23
CA VAL A 85 -18.89 9.15 0.44
C VAL A 85 -17.93 8.56 -0.58
N LEU A 86 -17.89 7.24 -0.67
CA LEU A 86 -17.13 6.55 -1.70
C LEU A 86 -17.80 6.76 -3.05
N ASN A 87 -16.99 7.14 -4.04
CA ASN A 87 -17.47 7.30 -5.39
C ASN A 87 -17.96 5.96 -5.97
N ARG A 88 -18.96 6.02 -6.85
CA ARG A 88 -19.63 4.84 -7.40
C ARG A 88 -18.66 3.89 -8.09
N GLN A 89 -17.67 4.42 -8.81
CA GLN A 89 -16.63 3.64 -9.48
C GLN A 89 -15.77 2.83 -8.50
N PHE A 90 -15.51 3.36 -7.30
CA PHE A 90 -14.73 2.64 -6.28
C PHE A 90 -15.53 1.46 -5.73
N ILE A 91 -16.82 1.68 -5.46
CA ILE A 91 -17.75 0.65 -5.00
C ILE A 91 -17.90 -0.46 -6.04
N GLU A 92 -18.08 -0.09 -7.31
CA GLU A 92 -18.15 -1.03 -8.43
C GLU A 92 -16.87 -1.86 -8.56
N TYR A 93 -15.70 -1.22 -8.48
CA TYR A 93 -14.42 -1.92 -8.55
C TYR A 93 -14.20 -2.89 -7.38
N ILE A 94 -14.56 -2.52 -6.14
CA ILE A 94 -14.52 -3.43 -4.98
C ILE A 94 -15.44 -4.63 -5.20
N ASN A 95 -16.64 -4.40 -5.72
CA ASN A 95 -17.60 -5.46 -6.02
C ASN A 95 -17.09 -6.40 -7.13
N GLU A 96 -16.49 -5.86 -8.18
CA GLU A 96 -15.89 -6.66 -9.28
C GLU A 96 -14.75 -7.54 -8.77
N LEU A 97 -13.87 -7.01 -7.91
CA LEU A 97 -12.80 -7.76 -7.25
C LEU A 97 -13.36 -8.95 -6.46
N LYS A 98 -14.31 -8.68 -5.57
CA LYS A 98 -14.95 -9.70 -4.74
C LYS A 98 -15.70 -10.75 -5.56
N ASN A 99 -16.46 -10.32 -6.57
CA ASN A 99 -17.21 -11.22 -7.45
C ASN A 99 -16.30 -12.14 -8.28
N SER A 100 -15.05 -11.73 -8.51
CA SER A 100 -14.02 -12.52 -9.18
C SER A 100 -13.19 -13.35 -8.18
N GLY A 101 -13.61 -13.47 -6.92
CA GLY A 101 -12.93 -14.28 -5.91
C GLY A 101 -11.70 -13.61 -5.27
N VAL A 102 -11.38 -12.35 -5.59
CA VAL A 102 -10.31 -11.60 -4.93
C VAL A 102 -10.79 -11.13 -3.56
N SER A 103 -10.05 -11.48 -2.50
CA SER A 103 -10.34 -10.98 -1.15
C SER A 103 -9.96 -9.51 -1.05
N VAL A 104 -10.94 -8.65 -0.74
CA VAL A 104 -10.72 -7.22 -0.45
C VAL A 104 -10.88 -7.00 1.05
N VAL A 105 -9.86 -6.45 1.69
CA VAL A 105 -9.79 -6.23 3.14
C VAL A 105 -9.82 -4.74 3.43
N ILE A 106 -10.70 -4.32 4.34
CA ILE A 106 -10.58 -3.01 5.00
C ILE A 106 -9.76 -3.21 6.27
N PHE A 107 -8.55 -2.66 6.26
CA PHE A 107 -7.54 -2.88 7.28
C PHE A 107 -7.40 -1.66 8.19
N ASP A 108 -7.97 -1.75 9.40
CA ASP A 108 -7.67 -0.76 10.43
C ASP A 108 -6.20 -0.95 10.86
N GLU A 109 -5.40 0.10 10.79
CA GLU A 109 -3.96 -0.01 10.98
C GLU A 109 -3.59 -0.58 12.37
N GLU A 110 -4.46 -0.36 13.36
CA GLU A 110 -4.40 -0.96 14.70
C GLU A 110 -4.38 -2.48 14.70
N TYR A 111 -5.02 -3.13 13.73
CA TYR A 111 -5.08 -4.59 13.61
C TYR A 111 -3.72 -5.24 13.41
N THR A 112 -2.72 -4.44 13.01
CA THR A 112 -1.32 -4.87 13.04
C THR A 112 -0.92 -5.43 14.41
N TYR A 113 -1.39 -4.82 15.51
CA TYR A 113 -1.15 -5.35 16.87
C TYR A 113 -1.71 -6.74 17.04
N SER A 114 -2.99 -6.94 16.68
CA SER A 114 -3.71 -8.19 16.86
C SER A 114 -3.11 -9.34 16.04
N ILE A 115 -2.57 -9.04 14.85
CA ILE A 115 -1.86 -10.04 14.05
C ILE A 115 -0.51 -10.41 14.69
N LEU A 116 0.22 -9.41 15.21
CA LEU A 116 1.52 -9.65 15.86
C LEU A 116 1.40 -10.35 17.20
N SER A 117 0.39 -10.01 18.00
CA SER A 117 0.20 -10.57 19.34
C SER A 117 -0.03 -12.08 19.32
N ASP A 118 -0.51 -12.64 18.21
CA ASP A 118 -0.67 -14.09 18.04
C ASP A 118 0.70 -14.79 17.84
N CYS A 119 1.71 -14.05 17.39
CA CYS A 119 3.03 -14.59 17.05
C CYS A 119 4.12 -14.28 18.08
N PHE A 120 3.93 -13.25 18.92
CA PHE A 120 4.93 -12.80 19.88
C PHE A 120 4.44 -12.90 21.33
N SER A 121 5.30 -13.37 22.22
CA SER A 121 4.93 -13.70 23.61
C SER A 121 4.85 -12.51 24.57
N THR A 122 5.29 -11.31 24.17
CA THR A 122 5.36 -10.14 25.05
C THR A 122 4.87 -8.88 24.35
N ILE A 123 4.08 -8.07 25.05
CA ILE A 123 3.56 -6.78 24.58
C ILE A 123 4.73 -5.83 24.25
N GLU A 124 5.79 -5.85 25.05
CA GLU A 124 6.98 -5.04 24.84
C GLU A 124 7.58 -5.28 23.47
N ARG A 125 7.73 -6.55 23.06
CA ARG A 125 8.27 -6.90 21.75
C ARG A 125 7.38 -6.43 20.59
N VAL A 126 6.06 -6.55 20.73
CA VAL A 126 5.11 -6.05 19.72
C VAL A 126 5.19 -4.52 19.60
N ASN A 127 5.30 -3.82 20.73
CA ASN A 127 5.42 -2.37 20.76
C ASN A 127 6.80 -1.86 20.30
N GLU A 128 7.87 -2.65 20.47
CA GLU A 128 9.18 -2.34 19.87
C GLU A 128 9.10 -2.25 18.34
N TYR A 129 8.35 -3.15 17.68
CA TYR A 129 8.20 -3.09 16.22
C TYR A 129 7.51 -1.80 15.78
N LEU A 130 6.46 -1.36 16.48
CA LEU A 130 5.83 -0.06 16.20
C LEU A 130 6.81 1.08 16.40
N MET A 131 7.54 1.09 17.51
CA MET A 131 8.53 2.13 17.81
C MET A 131 9.58 2.24 16.70
N TRP A 132 10.14 1.10 16.26
CA TRP A 132 11.14 1.10 15.19
C TRP A 132 10.54 1.51 13.84
N ALA A 133 9.36 1.00 13.49
CA ALA A 133 8.66 1.39 12.27
C ALA A 133 8.42 2.91 12.21
N VAL A 134 7.90 3.50 13.30
CA VAL A 134 7.63 4.94 13.42
C VAL A 134 8.92 5.74 13.34
N ARG A 135 9.98 5.35 14.06
CA ARG A 135 11.29 6.03 13.99
C ARG A 135 11.85 6.08 12.57
N MET A 136 11.66 5.01 11.79
CA MET A 136 12.20 4.91 10.43
C MET A 136 11.32 5.62 9.39
N ALA A 137 10.00 5.63 9.60
CA ALA A 137 9.03 6.29 8.71
C ALA A 137 8.97 7.81 8.93
N LYS A 138 9.24 8.27 10.16
CA LYS A 138 9.17 9.68 10.52
C LYS A 138 10.09 10.56 9.65
N SER A 139 9.50 11.59 9.07
CA SER A 139 10.19 12.66 8.33
C SER A 139 10.17 13.98 9.14
N PRO A 140 11.07 14.95 8.87
CA PRO A 140 11.11 16.21 9.63
C PRO A 140 9.79 17.00 9.67
N THR A 141 8.98 16.84 8.62
CA THR A 141 7.68 17.49 8.41
C THR A 141 6.70 16.44 7.88
N SER A 142 5.78 15.99 8.73
CA SER A 142 4.73 15.01 8.42
C SER A 142 3.65 15.07 9.50
N THR A 143 2.45 14.62 9.16
CA THR A 143 1.32 14.47 10.07
C THR A 143 1.68 13.63 11.30
N ILE A 144 2.47 12.56 11.12
CA ILE A 144 3.02 11.76 12.22
C ILE A 144 3.91 12.62 13.12
N THR A 145 4.86 13.36 12.55
CA THR A 145 5.78 14.20 13.32
C THR A 145 5.05 15.27 14.11
N ASP A 146 4.08 15.93 13.50
CA ASP A 146 3.36 17.04 14.15
C ASP A 146 2.39 16.52 15.21
N THR A 147 1.72 15.38 14.97
CA THR A 147 0.94 14.66 16.00
C THR A 147 1.80 14.31 17.22
N LEU A 148 3.02 13.81 16.99
CA LEU A 148 3.93 13.44 18.09
C LEU A 148 4.48 14.67 18.84
N LYS A 149 4.69 15.80 18.17
CA LYS A 149 5.05 17.06 18.85
C LYS A 149 3.93 17.59 19.75
N MET A 150 2.67 17.33 19.39
CA MET A 150 1.50 17.74 20.18
C MET A 150 1.17 16.77 21.31
N ASN A 151 1.74 15.56 21.31
CA ASN A 151 1.44 14.51 22.29
C ASN A 151 2.74 13.91 22.87
N ASP A 152 3.27 14.57 23.91
CA ASP A 152 4.50 14.18 24.58
C ASP A 152 4.48 12.73 25.10
N LYS A 153 3.33 12.28 25.60
CA LYS A 153 3.18 10.90 26.09
C LYS A 153 3.38 9.92 24.94
N LEU A 154 2.64 10.09 23.84
CA LEU A 154 2.74 9.23 22.66
C LEU A 154 4.16 9.25 22.09
N ASN A 155 4.76 10.44 21.96
CA ASN A 155 6.15 10.61 21.51
C ASN A 155 7.15 9.83 22.39
N SER A 156 7.02 9.93 23.71
CA SER A 156 7.88 9.20 24.63
C SER A 156 7.75 7.67 24.48
N GLU A 157 6.56 7.18 24.12
CA GLU A 157 6.31 5.75 23.95
C GLU A 157 6.78 5.24 22.58
N VAL A 158 6.40 5.90 21.48
CA VAL A 158 6.68 5.41 20.12
C VAL A 158 8.01 5.91 19.52
N VAL A 159 8.62 6.96 20.09
CA VAL A 159 9.91 7.48 19.63
C VAL A 159 11.00 7.24 20.66
N GLU A 160 10.78 7.43 21.96
CA GLU A 160 11.84 7.21 22.96
C GLU A 160 11.86 5.77 23.48
N GLY A 161 10.77 5.02 23.33
CA GLY A 161 10.66 3.63 23.80
C GLY A 161 10.36 3.52 25.30
N LYS A 162 9.77 4.55 25.91
CA LYS A 162 9.34 4.51 27.30
C LYS A 162 8.02 3.76 27.42
N ASN A 163 7.83 3.01 28.50
CA ASN A 163 6.55 2.37 28.83
C ASN A 163 5.95 1.45 27.74
N LEU A 164 6.77 0.62 27.08
CA LEU A 164 6.34 -0.32 26.03
C LEU A 164 5.43 -1.47 26.50
N LYS A 165 4.96 -1.46 27.75
CA LYS A 165 4.03 -2.48 28.29
C LYS A 165 2.55 -2.15 28.03
N ALA A 166 2.26 -1.00 27.43
CA ALA A 166 0.90 -0.56 27.16
C ALA A 166 0.27 -1.39 26.02
N SER A 167 -0.81 -2.12 26.32
CA SER A 167 -1.53 -2.93 25.33
C SER A 167 -2.32 -2.13 24.30
N ASP A 168 -2.56 -0.84 24.57
CA ASP A 168 -3.36 0.06 23.74
C ASP A 168 -2.52 1.01 22.86
N LEU A 169 -1.19 0.81 22.81
CA LEU A 169 -0.28 1.75 22.16
C LEU A 169 -0.58 1.93 20.66
N TYR A 170 -0.85 0.82 19.95
CA TYR A 170 -1.22 0.85 18.53
C TYR A 170 -2.50 1.65 18.32
N GLN A 171 -3.55 1.39 19.12
CA GLN A 171 -4.81 2.13 19.07
C GLN A 171 -4.59 3.62 19.26
N ARG A 172 -3.89 4.01 20.32
CA ARG A 172 -3.64 5.42 20.61
C ARG A 172 -2.80 6.09 19.52
N PHE A 173 -1.82 5.39 18.96
CA PHE A 173 -0.97 5.93 17.91
C PHE A 173 -1.76 6.16 16.61
N PHE A 174 -2.35 5.11 16.04
CA PHE A 174 -3.02 5.21 14.74
C PHE A 174 -4.25 6.13 14.79
N SER A 175 -5.07 6.03 15.85
CA SER A 175 -6.22 6.92 16.01
C SER A 175 -5.80 8.39 16.17
N ALA A 176 -4.74 8.69 16.92
CA ALA A 176 -4.26 10.06 17.07
C ALA A 176 -3.72 10.64 15.75
N VAL A 177 -2.96 9.85 15.00
CA VAL A 177 -2.38 10.31 13.73
C VAL A 177 -3.48 10.50 12.67
N ARG A 178 -4.42 9.55 12.53
CA ARG A 178 -5.55 9.69 11.58
C ARG A 178 -6.43 10.88 11.91
N SER A 179 -6.63 11.21 13.19
CA SER A 179 -7.42 12.39 13.60
C SER A 179 -6.83 13.73 13.15
N ASN A 180 -5.53 13.75 12.85
CA ASN A 180 -4.82 14.93 12.35
C ASN A 180 -4.55 14.88 10.84
N LYS A 181 -5.19 13.94 10.10
CA LYS A 181 -5.02 13.86 8.65
C LYS A 181 -5.37 15.19 7.99
N GLU A 182 -4.46 15.68 7.14
CA GLU A 182 -4.64 16.89 6.35
C GLU A 182 -4.89 16.56 4.87
N HIS A 183 -5.47 17.50 4.14
CA HIS A 183 -5.68 17.36 2.71
C HIS A 183 -4.33 17.37 1.97
N GLU A 184 -4.15 16.46 1.00
CA GLU A 184 -2.89 16.30 0.24
C GLU A 184 -1.65 15.95 1.10
N ASP A 185 -1.85 15.49 2.34
CA ASP A 185 -0.75 14.89 3.10
C ASP A 185 -0.40 13.48 2.59
N ASN A 186 0.77 12.99 2.99
CA ASN A 186 1.25 11.65 2.61
C ASN A 186 0.97 10.63 3.74
N LEU A 187 -0.10 10.83 4.51
CA LEU A 187 -0.31 10.05 5.72
C LEU A 187 -0.67 8.60 5.37
N GLY A 188 -1.52 8.38 4.36
CA GLY A 188 -1.92 7.04 3.93
C GLY A 188 -0.73 6.16 3.61
N GLU A 189 0.24 6.68 2.87
CA GLU A 189 1.43 5.96 2.45
C GLU A 189 2.43 5.77 3.60
N GLU A 190 2.55 6.75 4.51
CA GLU A 190 3.34 6.59 5.74
C GLU A 190 2.76 5.48 6.64
N LEU A 191 1.43 5.40 6.77
CA LEU A 191 0.78 4.35 7.55
C LEU A 191 0.86 2.98 6.87
N ILE A 192 0.71 2.89 5.54
CA ILE A 192 1.00 1.65 4.79
C ILE A 192 2.44 1.21 5.03
N SER A 193 3.40 2.15 4.96
CA SER A 193 4.81 1.86 5.19
C SER A 193 5.03 1.22 6.56
N ILE A 194 4.42 1.80 7.60
CA ILE A 194 4.51 1.31 8.98
C ILE A 194 3.87 -0.08 9.09
N CYS A 195 2.63 -0.25 8.62
CA CYS A 195 1.91 -1.52 8.73
C CYS A 195 2.62 -2.64 7.98
N ALA A 196 2.99 -2.40 6.71
CA ALA A 196 3.69 -3.38 5.90
C ALA A 196 5.07 -3.72 6.50
N HIS A 197 5.78 -2.74 7.06
CA HIS A 197 7.03 -2.99 7.77
C HIS A 197 6.85 -3.91 8.98
N ILE A 198 5.89 -3.60 9.84
CA ILE A 198 5.65 -4.38 11.06
C ILE A 198 5.19 -5.80 10.70
N LEU A 199 4.27 -5.94 9.74
CA LEU A 199 3.80 -7.25 9.27
C LEU A 199 4.93 -8.06 8.60
N SER A 200 5.91 -7.41 7.98
CA SER A 200 7.07 -8.10 7.40
C SER A 200 7.96 -8.77 8.46
N CYS A 201 7.85 -8.34 9.73
CA CYS A 201 8.60 -8.93 10.83
C CYS A 201 7.94 -10.19 11.40
N LEU A 202 6.76 -10.59 10.90
CA LEU A 202 6.09 -11.80 11.35
C LEU A 202 6.89 -13.06 10.96
N PRO A 203 7.11 -14.00 11.90
CA PRO A 203 7.77 -15.26 11.60
C PRO A 203 7.01 -16.05 10.51
N GLY A 204 7.74 -16.57 9.53
CA GLY A 204 7.16 -17.39 8.46
C GLY A 204 6.57 -16.60 7.29
N VAL A 205 6.58 -15.27 7.30
CA VAL A 205 6.27 -14.46 6.11
C VAL A 205 7.44 -14.54 5.12
N PRO A 206 7.25 -15.09 3.90
CA PRO A 206 8.32 -15.18 2.92
C PRO A 206 8.55 -13.84 2.21
N ASP A 207 9.76 -13.67 1.68
CA ASP A 207 10.11 -12.54 0.81
C ASP A 207 9.11 -12.41 -0.35
N GLY A 208 8.57 -11.21 -0.53
CA GLY A 208 7.64 -10.89 -1.61
C GLY A 208 6.17 -11.24 -1.33
N LYS A 209 5.82 -11.78 -0.16
CA LYS A 209 4.42 -11.89 0.26
C LYS A 209 3.78 -10.52 0.39
N LEU A 210 4.45 -9.58 1.05
CA LEU A 210 3.96 -8.22 1.22
C LEU A 210 4.34 -7.37 0.01
N CYS A 211 3.33 -6.74 -0.58
CA CYS A 211 3.45 -5.85 -1.71
C CYS A 211 2.78 -4.51 -1.38
N VAL A 212 3.32 -3.41 -1.90
CA VAL A 212 2.66 -2.11 -1.89
C VAL A 212 2.57 -1.61 -3.33
N LEU A 213 1.39 -1.19 -3.75
CA LEU A 213 1.13 -0.59 -5.05
C LEU A 213 0.87 0.91 -4.87
N THR A 214 1.79 1.71 -5.39
CA THR A 214 1.71 3.18 -5.41
C THR A 214 2.33 3.69 -6.70
N ASP A 215 1.73 4.71 -7.29
CA ASP A 215 2.29 5.42 -8.44
C ASP A 215 3.03 6.71 -8.02
N ASP A 216 3.02 7.05 -6.73
CA ASP A 216 3.79 8.18 -6.21
C ASP A 216 5.23 7.77 -5.89
N LYS A 217 6.17 8.47 -6.54
CA LYS A 217 7.62 8.32 -6.30
C LYS A 217 8.01 8.74 -4.88
N GLY A 218 7.30 9.72 -4.30
CA GLY A 218 7.50 10.17 -2.92
C GLY A 218 7.20 9.04 -1.93
N ALA A 219 5.99 8.50 -2.00
CA ALA A 219 5.54 7.33 -1.25
C ALA A 219 6.50 6.13 -1.38
N ALA A 220 6.85 5.75 -2.62
CA ALA A 220 7.76 4.63 -2.86
C ALA A 220 9.15 4.83 -2.23
N SER A 221 9.69 6.05 -2.32
CA SER A 221 10.98 6.40 -1.72
C SER A 221 10.94 6.34 -0.20
N LYS A 222 9.81 6.73 0.42
CA LYS A 222 9.61 6.61 1.87
C LYS A 222 9.58 5.14 2.30
N ILE A 223 8.78 4.30 1.63
CA ILE A 223 8.69 2.87 1.97
C ILE A 223 10.06 2.19 1.83
N ASP A 224 10.77 2.41 0.72
CA ASP A 224 12.10 1.85 0.50
C ASP A 224 13.11 2.34 1.55
N SER A 225 13.04 3.62 1.94
CA SER A 225 13.86 4.18 3.01
C SER A 225 13.60 3.51 4.36
N VAL A 226 12.34 3.27 4.73
CA VAL A 226 11.99 2.55 5.99
C VAL A 226 12.64 1.17 5.99
N MET A 227 12.51 0.43 4.88
CA MET A 227 13.07 -0.93 4.77
C MET A 227 14.60 -0.97 4.83
N ARG A 228 15.28 0.06 4.31
CA ARG A 228 16.75 0.12 4.31
C ARG A 228 17.35 0.62 5.60
N ARG A 229 16.69 1.57 6.28
CA ARG A 229 17.19 2.19 7.52
C ARG A 229 16.94 1.34 8.75
N THR A 230 16.00 0.40 8.68
CA THR A 230 15.68 -0.46 9.82
C THR A 230 16.87 -1.34 10.19
N ASN A 231 17.18 -1.39 11.49
CA ASN A 231 18.20 -2.26 12.05
C ASN A 231 17.97 -3.73 11.67
N GLN A 232 19.05 -4.49 11.50
CA GLN A 232 18.99 -5.88 11.04
C GLN A 232 18.09 -6.78 11.92
N GLU A 233 18.03 -6.53 13.23
CA GLU A 233 17.18 -7.26 14.19
C GLU A 233 15.68 -6.98 14.06
N TYR A 234 15.31 -5.89 13.39
CA TYR A 234 13.93 -5.46 13.15
C TYR A 234 13.61 -5.45 11.64
N ARG A 235 14.50 -6.01 10.83
CA ARG A 235 14.30 -6.09 9.38
C ARG A 235 13.47 -7.32 9.07
N GLY A 236 12.25 -7.10 8.60
CA GLY A 236 11.38 -8.17 8.14
C GLY A 236 11.69 -8.67 6.73
N SER A 237 10.81 -9.54 6.23
CA SER A 237 10.81 -10.06 4.86
C SER A 237 10.81 -8.94 3.83
N ARG A 238 11.41 -9.18 2.66
CA ARG A 238 11.44 -8.19 1.58
C ARG A 238 10.02 -7.85 1.11
N ILE A 239 9.67 -6.57 1.17
CA ILE A 239 8.44 -6.01 0.61
C ILE A 239 8.66 -5.63 -0.85
N ILE A 240 7.72 -5.96 -1.74
CA ILE A 240 7.78 -5.59 -3.15
C ILE A 240 7.00 -4.29 -3.38
N LEU A 241 7.68 -3.27 -3.88
CA LEU A 241 7.04 -2.05 -4.36
C LEU A 241 6.65 -2.21 -5.83
N PHE A 242 5.39 -1.96 -6.14
CA PHE A 242 4.86 -1.85 -7.49
C PHE A 242 4.44 -0.41 -7.76
N SER A 243 4.85 0.10 -8.90
CA SER A 243 4.07 1.10 -9.65
C SER A 243 3.20 0.35 -10.66
N THR A 244 2.20 1.03 -11.22
CA THR A 244 1.37 0.46 -12.30
C THR A 244 2.23 -0.04 -13.47
N PRO A 245 3.22 0.72 -13.99
CA PRO A 245 4.09 0.22 -15.06
C PRO A 245 4.90 -1.02 -14.66
N LYS A 246 5.43 -1.05 -13.44
CA LYS A 246 6.18 -2.19 -12.94
C LYS A 246 5.30 -3.42 -12.75
N LEU A 247 4.07 -3.25 -12.29
CA LEU A 247 3.09 -4.33 -12.17
C LEU A 247 2.80 -4.92 -13.55
N ILE A 248 2.57 -4.08 -14.57
CA ILE A 248 2.30 -4.53 -15.94
C ILE A 248 3.51 -5.28 -16.53
N GLN A 249 4.73 -4.75 -16.36
CA GLN A 249 5.94 -5.46 -16.77
C GLN A 249 6.07 -6.82 -16.06
N HIS A 250 5.79 -6.87 -14.77
CA HIS A 250 5.85 -8.11 -14.00
C HIS A 250 4.80 -9.12 -14.47
N MET A 251 3.57 -8.69 -14.75
CA MET A 251 2.52 -9.53 -15.33
C MET A 251 2.96 -10.14 -16.67
N PHE A 252 3.54 -9.32 -17.55
CA PHE A 252 4.07 -9.79 -18.84
C PHE A 252 5.18 -10.83 -18.66
N GLN A 253 6.15 -10.56 -17.77
CA GLN A 253 7.25 -11.48 -17.45
C GLN A 253 6.77 -12.80 -16.84
N GLU A 254 5.66 -12.77 -16.11
CA GLU A 254 5.00 -13.95 -15.56
C GLU A 254 4.14 -14.73 -16.58
N GLY A 255 4.13 -14.32 -17.86
CA GLY A 255 3.44 -15.01 -18.94
C GLY A 255 1.96 -14.64 -19.09
N VAL A 256 1.51 -13.53 -18.52
CA VAL A 256 0.18 -12.99 -18.82
C VAL A 256 0.18 -12.53 -20.28
N GLY A 257 -0.66 -13.14 -21.12
CA GLY A 257 -0.77 -12.83 -22.55
C GLY A 257 -1.38 -11.45 -22.79
N LEU A 258 -0.58 -10.40 -22.64
CA LEU A 258 -0.95 -9.01 -22.90
C LEU A 258 -0.49 -8.60 -24.30
N SER A 259 -1.41 -8.03 -25.08
CA SER A 259 -1.09 -7.35 -26.33
C SER A 259 -0.49 -5.96 -26.08
N GLU A 260 0.19 -5.40 -27.08
CA GLU A 260 0.73 -4.03 -27.00
C GLU A 260 -0.35 -3.00 -26.68
N ASP A 261 -1.52 -3.08 -27.33
CA ASP A 261 -2.61 -2.13 -27.09
C ASP A 261 -3.22 -2.26 -25.70
N GLU A 262 -3.33 -3.47 -25.12
CA GLU A 262 -3.76 -3.65 -23.73
C GLU A 262 -2.75 -3.04 -22.74
N ILE A 263 -1.45 -3.24 -22.98
CA ILE A 263 -0.39 -2.61 -22.16
C ILE A 263 -0.49 -1.08 -22.26
N VAL A 264 -0.68 -0.53 -23.46
CA VAL A 264 -0.85 0.91 -23.66
C VAL A 264 -2.06 1.43 -22.91
N ASN A 265 -3.21 0.76 -22.99
CA ASN A 265 -4.43 1.17 -22.31
C ASN A 265 -4.25 1.18 -20.79
N LEU A 266 -3.64 0.12 -20.24
CA LEU A 266 -3.31 0.03 -18.81
C LEU A 266 -2.36 1.14 -18.35
N LEU A 267 -1.34 1.46 -19.14
CA LEU A 267 -0.38 2.53 -18.84
C LEU A 267 -0.99 3.93 -18.98
N SER A 268 -1.86 4.16 -19.95
CA SER A 268 -2.36 5.49 -20.30
C SER A 268 -3.37 6.07 -19.30
N GLN A 269 -3.94 5.25 -18.43
CA GLN A 269 -4.97 5.70 -17.50
C GLN A 269 -4.42 6.77 -16.54
N GLY A 270 -5.01 7.96 -16.57
CA GLY A 270 -4.59 9.11 -15.76
C GLY A 270 -3.35 9.85 -16.29
N ILE A 271 -2.85 9.51 -17.49
CA ILE A 271 -1.67 10.13 -18.10
C ILE A 271 -2.04 10.77 -19.43
N SER A 272 -1.80 12.07 -19.58
CA SER A 272 -2.06 12.82 -20.81
C SER A 272 -0.87 12.89 -21.77
N GLU A 273 0.35 12.68 -21.28
CA GLU A 273 1.59 12.82 -22.05
C GLU A 273 2.52 11.61 -21.86
N ASN A 274 3.81 11.87 -21.65
CA ASN A 274 4.81 10.85 -21.36
C ASN A 274 4.67 10.36 -19.91
N ILE A 275 4.87 9.06 -19.74
CA ILE A 275 5.03 8.46 -18.43
C ILE A 275 6.49 8.59 -17.98
N VAL A 276 6.67 8.86 -16.69
CA VAL A 276 8.00 9.02 -16.10
C VAL A 276 8.29 7.86 -15.14
N ILE A 277 9.19 6.97 -15.55
CA ILE A 277 9.59 5.80 -14.78
C ILE A 277 11.05 5.91 -14.32
N MET A 278 11.40 5.10 -13.34
CA MET A 278 12.77 4.77 -12.94
C MET A 278 13.08 3.36 -13.46
N GLY A 279 14.17 3.23 -14.20
CA GLY A 279 14.46 1.97 -14.90
C GLY A 279 15.90 1.82 -15.36
N ILE A 280 16.16 0.69 -16.00
CA ILE A 280 17.45 0.34 -16.62
C ILE A 280 17.15 -0.12 -18.05
N THR A 281 17.84 0.45 -19.02
CA THR A 281 17.85 0.00 -20.42
C THR A 281 19.16 -0.74 -20.73
N ASP A 282 19.25 -1.42 -21.88
CA ASP A 282 20.40 -2.26 -22.26
C ASP A 282 21.78 -1.59 -22.18
N TYR A 283 21.83 -0.26 -22.33
CA TYR A 283 23.09 0.50 -22.33
C TYR A 283 23.35 1.23 -21.01
N ASP A 284 22.46 1.08 -20.03
CA ASP A 284 22.57 1.76 -18.74
C ASP A 284 23.49 1.01 -17.78
N PHE A 285 24.58 1.66 -17.36
CA PHE A 285 25.45 1.16 -16.29
C PHE A 285 24.88 1.37 -14.88
N ARG A 286 23.87 2.23 -14.75
CA ARG A 286 23.21 2.60 -13.48
C ARG A 286 21.72 2.81 -13.72
N VAL A 287 20.92 2.70 -12.66
CA VAL A 287 19.49 3.06 -12.71
C VAL A 287 19.33 4.51 -13.16
N ASN A 288 18.49 4.74 -14.15
CA ASN A 288 18.05 6.07 -14.55
C ASN A 288 16.81 6.43 -13.73
N ASP A 289 16.94 7.43 -12.87
CA ASP A 289 15.88 7.88 -11.94
C ASP A 289 14.69 8.55 -12.66
N LYS A 290 14.88 8.96 -13.93
CA LYS A 290 13.88 9.71 -14.70
C LYS A 290 13.95 9.42 -16.20
N ILE A 291 13.38 8.30 -16.61
CA ILE A 291 13.08 8.00 -18.02
C ILE A 291 11.69 8.55 -18.34
N SER A 292 11.62 9.57 -19.20
CA SER A 292 10.36 10.10 -19.74
C SER A 292 10.12 9.51 -21.13
N ILE A 293 9.04 8.76 -21.29
CA ILE A 293 8.77 7.97 -22.49
C ILE A 293 7.27 7.92 -22.78
N SER A 294 6.87 7.76 -24.04
CA SER A 294 5.44 7.60 -24.37
C SER A 294 4.92 6.24 -23.89
N CYS A 295 3.61 6.12 -23.60
CA CYS A 295 3.02 4.84 -23.18
C CYS A 295 3.21 3.73 -24.23
N ARG A 296 3.13 4.08 -25.53
CA ARG A 296 3.32 3.13 -26.64
C ARG A 296 4.77 2.66 -26.75
N GLU A 297 5.73 3.57 -26.66
CA GLU A 297 7.14 3.20 -26.69
C GLU A 297 7.53 2.38 -25.44
N LEU A 298 6.96 2.70 -24.27
CA LEU A 298 7.15 1.88 -23.08
C LEU A 298 6.57 0.47 -23.24
N ALA A 299 5.37 0.35 -23.82
CA ALA A 299 4.76 -0.95 -24.09
C ALA A 299 5.64 -1.82 -25.00
N GLN A 300 6.20 -1.24 -26.07
CA GLN A 300 7.13 -1.91 -26.96
C GLN A 300 8.38 -2.39 -26.21
N LYS A 301 8.97 -1.53 -25.37
CA LYS A 301 10.14 -1.90 -24.54
C LYS A 301 9.85 -2.99 -23.50
N ILE A 302 8.61 -3.09 -23.00
CA ILE A 302 8.20 -4.17 -22.09
C ILE A 302 8.12 -5.51 -22.83
N ILE A 303 7.63 -5.49 -24.08
CA ILE A 303 7.50 -6.69 -24.92
C ILE A 303 8.86 -7.14 -25.48
N GLU A 304 9.73 -6.20 -25.83
CA GLU A 304 11.07 -6.47 -26.34
C GLU A 304 11.94 -7.21 -25.30
N PRO A 305 12.60 -8.32 -25.67
CA PRO A 305 13.55 -8.99 -24.79
C PRO A 305 14.66 -8.03 -24.36
N ASN A 306 14.81 -7.83 -23.04
CA ASN A 306 15.73 -6.88 -22.42
C ASN A 306 15.49 -5.39 -22.76
N GLY A 307 14.37 -5.02 -23.39
CA GLY A 307 14.13 -3.64 -23.84
C GLY A 307 14.13 -2.61 -22.71
N ILE A 308 13.55 -2.96 -21.56
CA ILE A 308 13.65 -2.17 -20.32
C ILE A 308 13.42 -3.03 -19.08
N LYS A 309 14.06 -2.67 -17.96
CA LYS A 309 13.73 -3.14 -16.62
C LYS A 309 13.23 -1.98 -15.77
N ILE A 310 11.94 -2.00 -15.43
CA ILE A 310 11.30 -0.98 -14.61
C ILE A 310 11.60 -1.28 -13.15
N VAL A 311 12.23 -0.32 -12.47
CA VAL A 311 12.51 -0.39 -11.04
C VAL A 311 11.35 0.22 -10.24
N PHE A 312 10.79 1.34 -10.73
CA PHE A 312 9.56 1.97 -10.24
C PHE A 312 8.97 2.90 -11.31
#